data_AF-A0A7C5LRD6-F1
#
_entry.id   AF-A0A7C5LRD6-F1
#
_cell.length_a   1.000
_cell.length_b   1.000
_cell.length_c   1.000
_cell.angle_alpha   90.00
_cell.angle_beta   90.00
_cell.angle_gamma   90.00
#
_symmetry.space_group_name_H-M   'P 1'
#
loop_
_entity.id
_entity.type
_entity.pdbx_description
1 polymer ?
#
loop_
_entity_poly.entity_id
_entity_poly.type
_entity_poly.pdbx_seq_one_letter_code
_entity_poly.pdbx_strand_id
1 'polypeptide(L)' 'PHDRGTIGAARSANPDSANSQFFINFADNHFLNRQYTVYGRVIDGMEHVDKIARGEPPANPDRMLSVRVAADG' A
#
# COMPACT_ATOMS: atom_id res chain seq x y z
N PRO A 1 4.88 -13.33 0.82
CA PRO A 1 4.28 -13.32 -0.53
C PRO A 1 2.91 -12.64 -0.49
N HIS A 2 2.75 -11.38 -0.90
CA HIS A 2 1.52 -10.56 -0.74
C HIS A 2 0.67 -10.87 0.51
N ASP A 3 1.34 -11.01 1.66
CA ASP A 3 0.69 -11.23 2.94
C ASP A 3 0.11 -9.90 3.46
N ARG A 4 -0.73 -9.96 4.49
CA ARG A 4 -1.17 -8.77 5.21
C ARG A 4 0.02 -7.87 5.58
N GLY A 5 -0.13 -6.58 5.33
CA GLY A 5 0.89 -5.56 5.57
C GLY A 5 1.97 -5.45 4.50
N THR A 6 1.93 -6.25 3.42
CA THR A 6 2.87 -6.05 2.30
C THR A 6 2.55 -4.77 1.53
N ILE A 7 3.62 -4.10 1.09
CA ILE A 7 3.58 -2.85 0.33
C ILE A 7 4.04 -3.13 -1.11
N GLY A 8 3.20 -2.78 -2.08
CA GLY A 8 3.49 -2.94 -3.51
C GLY A 8 3.23 -1.66 -4.29
N ALA A 9 3.88 -1.53 -5.45
CA ALA A 9 3.63 -0.43 -6.36
C ALA A 9 2.37 -0.73 -7.16
N ALA A 10 1.41 0.19 -7.19
CA ALA A 10 0.31 0.08 -8.12
C ALA A 10 0.85 0.30 -9.54
N ARG A 11 0.57 -0.63 -10.46
CA ARG A 11 0.85 -0.47 -11.89
C ARG A 11 -0.47 -0.39 -12.64
N SER A 12 -0.58 0.53 -13.60
CA SER A 12 -1.59 0.40 -14.67
C SER A 12 -1.02 -0.45 -15.81
N ALA A 13 -1.86 -0.92 -16.73
CA ALA A 13 -1.41 -1.64 -17.94
C ALA A 13 -0.50 -0.79 -18.86
N ASN A 14 -0.41 0.52 -18.62
CA ASN A 14 0.51 1.42 -19.26
C ASN A 14 1.80 1.55 -18.41
N PRO A 15 2.97 1.09 -18.91
CA PRO A 15 4.24 1.07 -18.18
C PRO A 15 4.72 2.45 -17.71
N ASP A 16 4.23 3.55 -18.29
CA ASP A 16 4.64 4.92 -17.94
C ASP A 16 3.72 5.62 -16.92
N SER A 17 2.75 4.91 -16.33
CA SER A 17 1.78 5.50 -15.39
C SER A 17 2.08 5.25 -13.91
N ALA A 18 3.06 4.41 -13.60
CA ALA A 18 3.45 4.06 -12.25
C ALA A 18 4.34 5.16 -11.65
N ASN A 19 3.76 6.30 -11.28
CA ASN A 19 4.54 7.45 -10.80
C ASN A 19 4.69 7.46 -9.26
N SER A 20 3.60 7.32 -8.50
CA SER A 20 3.66 7.57 -7.04
C SER A 20 2.68 6.75 -6.20
N GLN A 21 1.86 5.90 -6.83
CA GLN A 21 0.83 5.13 -6.14
C GLN A 21 1.40 3.83 -5.60
N PHE A 22 1.16 3.59 -4.32
CA PHE A 22 1.45 2.33 -3.66
C PHE A 22 0.19 1.81 -2.98
N PHE A 23 0.17 0.52 -2.67
CA PHE A 23 -0.89 -0.11 -1.90
C PHE A 23 -0.32 -0.86 -0.71
N ILE A 24 -1.15 -0.99 0.33
CA ILE A 24 -0.89 -1.83 1.50
C ILE A 24 -1.97 -2.91 1.53
N ASN A 25 -1.55 -4.17 1.64
CA ASN A 25 -2.48 -5.29 1.74
C ASN A 25 -3.13 -5.35 3.14
N PHE A 26 -4.44 -5.14 3.22
CA PHE A 26 -5.23 -5.29 4.46
C PHE A 26 -5.35 -6.75 4.93
N ALA A 27 -5.23 -7.69 3.99
CA ALA A 27 -5.32 -9.13 4.21
C ALA A 27 -4.37 -9.86 3.25
N ASP A 28 -4.24 -11.18 3.44
CA ASP A 28 -3.43 -12.01 2.57
C ASP A 28 -4.01 -12.04 1.15
N ASN A 29 -3.31 -11.38 0.23
CA ASN A 29 -3.71 -11.24 -1.17
C ASN A 29 -2.77 -12.06 -2.06
N HIS A 30 -2.69 -13.36 -1.77
CA HIS A 30 -1.76 -14.28 -2.44
C HIS A 30 -1.98 -14.38 -3.95
N PHE A 31 -3.16 -13.99 -4.45
CA PHE A 31 -3.47 -13.93 -5.89
C PHE A 31 -2.65 -12.86 -6.65
N LEU A 32 -2.08 -11.87 -5.94
CA LEU A 32 -1.20 -10.85 -6.53
C LEU A 32 0.26 -11.34 -6.66
N ASN A 33 0.59 -12.49 -6.07
CA ASN A 33 1.93 -13.06 -6.15
C ASN A 33 2.32 -13.31 -7.61
N ARG A 34 3.54 -12.87 -7.98
CA ARG A 34 4.10 -12.89 -9.35
C ARG A 34 3.48 -11.90 -10.34
N GLN A 35 2.49 -11.09 -9.92
CA GLN A 35 1.90 -10.05 -10.76
C GLN A 35 2.34 -8.63 -10.35
N TYR A 36 2.73 -8.44 -9.09
CA TYR A 36 3.19 -7.16 -8.56
C TYR A 36 4.48 -7.33 -7.76
N THR A 37 5.38 -6.36 -7.88
CA THR A 37 6.63 -6.34 -7.11
C THR A 37 6.35 -5.78 -5.72
N VAL A 38 6.45 -6.64 -4.71
CA VAL A 38 6.48 -6.23 -3.31
C VAL A 38 7.86 -5.63 -3.01
N TYR A 39 7.90 -4.40 -2.51
CA TYR A 39 9.16 -3.73 -2.14
C TYR A 39 9.23 -3.33 -0.66
N GLY A 40 8.16 -3.55 0.10
CA GLY A 40 8.14 -3.24 1.53
C GLY A 40 7.10 -4.05 2.31
N ARG A 41 7.16 -3.93 3.63
CA ARG A 41 6.18 -4.50 4.56
C ARG A 41 6.04 -3.59 5.76
N VAL A 42 4.80 -3.37 6.21
CA VAL A 42 4.49 -2.70 7.47
C VAL A 42 5.05 -3.55 8.61
N ILE A 43 5.98 -2.98 9.37
CA ILE A 43 6.61 -3.64 10.52
C ILE A 43 5.94 -3.28 11.86
N ASP A 44 5.18 -2.18 11.89
CA ASP A 44 4.45 -1.68 13.06
C ASP A 44 3.25 -0.82 12.61
N GLY A 45 2.21 -0.71 13.45
CA GLY A 45 1.03 0.15 13.21
C GLY A 45 -0.02 -0.40 12.24
N MET A 46 -0.09 -1.72 12.03
CA MET A 46 -1.10 -2.34 11.16
C MET A 46 -2.54 -2.09 11.62
N GLU A 47 -2.77 -1.88 12.91
CA GLU A 47 -4.07 -1.50 13.49
C GLU A 47 -4.56 -0.12 13.04
N HIS A 48 -3.66 0.75 12.59
CA HIS A 48 -4.02 2.03 11.98
C HIS A 48 -4.35 1.85 10.50
N VAL A 49 -3.59 1.00 9.79
CA VAL A 49 -3.88 0.63 8.40
C VAL A 49 -5.28 0.03 8.29
N ASP A 50 -5.66 -0.88 9.20
CA ASP A 50 -6.97 -1.53 9.17
C ASP A 50 -8.16 -0.57 9.33
N LYS A 51 -7.93 0.62 9.91
CA LYS A 51 -8.95 1.66 10.14
C LYS A 51 -9.15 2.59 8.95
N ILE A 52 -8.30 2.53 7.94
CA ILE A 52 -8.42 3.37 6.74
C ILE A 52 -9.78 3.12 6.06
N ALA A 53 -10.47 4.21 5.73
CA ALA A 53 -11.79 4.19 5.11
C ALA A 53 -11.78 3.37 3.81
N ARG A 54 -12.68 2.37 3.75
CA ARG A 54 -12.81 1.47 2.59
C ARG A 54 -13.82 2.04 1.57
N GLY A 55 -13.52 1.89 0.28
CA GLY A 55 -14.40 2.28 -0.83
C GLY A 55 -13.62 2.58 -2.12
N GLU A 56 -14.31 2.64 -3.26
CA GLU A 56 -13.71 2.95 -4.57
C GLU A 56 -14.53 4.04 -5.31
N PRO A 57 -14.24 5.34 -5.09
CA PRO A 57 -13.51 5.92 -3.96
C PRO A 57 -14.39 6.04 -2.71
N PRO A 58 -13.81 6.09 -1.49
CA PRO A 58 -14.56 6.31 -0.27
C PRO A 58 -15.10 7.76 -0.22
N ALA A 59 -16.27 7.96 0.41
CA ALA A 59 -16.89 9.28 0.52
C ALA A 59 -16.02 10.30 1.28
N ASN A 60 -15.23 9.83 2.25
CA ASN A 60 -14.27 10.62 3.01
C ASN A 60 -12.93 9.84 3.07
N PRO A 61 -11.99 10.06 2.14
CA PRO A 61 -10.70 9.37 2.14
C PRO A 61 -9.79 9.88 3.26
N ASP A 62 -9.11 8.96 3.96
CA ASP A 62 -8.02 9.29 4.88
C ASP A 62 -6.82 9.87 4.13
N ARG A 63 -6.02 10.68 4.84
CA ARG A 63 -4.87 11.39 4.29
C ARG A 63 -3.61 11.07 5.07
N MET A 64 -2.51 10.80 4.36
CA MET A 64 -1.17 10.81 4.95
C MET A 64 -0.75 12.25 5.20
N LEU A 65 -0.66 12.64 6.47
CA LEU A 65 -0.32 14.01 6.86
C LEU A 65 1.19 14.31 6.76
N SER A 66 2.03 13.30 7.01
CA SER A 66 3.48 13.39 6.92
C SER A 66 4.07 12.01 6.59
N VAL A 67 5.13 11.99 5.78
CA VAL A 67 5.92 10.81 5.44
C VAL A 67 7.38 11.19 5.63
N ARG A 68 8.15 10.34 6.32
CA ARG A 68 9.57 10.57 6.63
C ARG A 68 10.39 9.32 6.41
N VAL A 69 11.65 9.48 6.03
CA VAL A 69 12.62 8.37 6.02
C VAL A 69 13.30 8.34 7.38
N ALA A 70 13.47 7.16 7.96
CA ALA A 70 14.06 7.01 9.30
C ALA A 70 15.48 7.58 9.43
N ALA A 71 16.18 7.78 8.31
CA ALA A 71 17.51 8.40 8.25
C ALA A 71 17.48 9.94 8.25
N ASP A 72 16.30 10.57 8.14
CA ASP A 72 16.13 12.03 8.16
C ASP A 72 16.01 12.60 9.59
N GLY A 73 16.34 11.80 10.61
CA GLY A 73 16.20 12.10 12.04
C GLY A 73 17.51 12.16 12.80
#